data_AF-A0A962GKL7-F1
#
_entry.id   AF-A0A962GKL7-F1
#
_cell.length_a   1.000
_cell.length_b   1.000
_cell.length_c   1.000
_cell.angle_alpha   90.00
_cell.angle_beta   90.00
_cell.angle_gamma   90.00
#
_symmetry.space_group_name_H-M   'P 1'
#
loop_
_entity.id
_entity.type
_entity.pdbx_description
1 polymer ?
#
loop_
_entity_poly.entity_id
_entity_poly.type
_entity_poly.pdbx_seq_one_letter_code
_entity_poly.pdbx_strand_id
1 'polypeptide(L)'
;IGSKYLRFLTPRCNRIEIFVGRFFGATILISFAYILVTIIAALISMAVDNNGVALVLADLPLVLVSLVLYLIPFVAFMSLCSVIVGSAGLSALMGVSVYVVMLVIISVIGIKSKDFAEVISYIIPNSTKFQYLQLSWVKMMGASLLVPVYVVAYGLLGWMIFSKRDI
;
A
#
# COMPACT_ATOMS: atom_id res chain seq x y z
N ILE A 1 -2.80 24.96 -3.21
CA ILE A 1 -3.49 24.66 -1.93
C ILE A 1 -4.99 24.70 -2.20
N GLY A 2 -5.69 23.55 -2.25
CA GLY A 2 -7.05 23.49 -2.83
C GLY A 2 -8.13 22.79 -1.98
N SER A 3 -7.80 22.32 -0.78
CA SER A 3 -8.80 21.78 0.15
C SER A 3 -9.08 22.83 1.22
N LYS A 4 -10.30 23.38 1.23
CA LYS A 4 -10.78 24.37 2.22
C LYS A 4 -10.59 23.90 3.68
N TYR A 5 -10.43 22.60 3.92
CA TYR A 5 -10.34 21.99 5.24
C TYR A 5 -8.94 22.02 5.88
N LEU A 6 -7.86 22.02 5.08
CA LEU A 6 -6.50 22.02 5.63
C LEU A 6 -6.13 23.37 6.26
N ARG A 7 -6.72 24.47 5.77
CA ARG A 7 -6.52 25.82 6.31
C ARG A 7 -7.00 25.96 7.76
N PHE A 8 -7.94 25.13 8.20
CA PHE A 8 -8.44 25.12 9.58
C PHE A 8 -7.59 24.24 10.51
N LEU A 9 -6.81 23.31 9.97
CA LEU A 9 -5.94 22.40 10.73
C LEU A 9 -4.53 22.96 10.90
N THR A 10 -4.03 23.76 9.96
CA THR A 10 -2.68 24.37 10.04
C THR A 10 -2.42 25.24 11.27
N PRO A 11 -3.38 25.97 11.88
CA PRO A 11 -3.11 26.74 13.10
C PRO A 11 -3.14 25.91 14.39
N ARG A 12 -3.55 24.63 14.35
CA ARG A 12 -3.68 23.78 15.55
C ARG A 12 -2.89 22.48 15.52
N CYS A 13 -2.44 22.05 14.34
CA CYS A 13 -1.71 20.80 14.15
C CYS A 13 -0.33 21.04 13.55
N ASN A 14 0.65 20.27 14.00
CA ASN A 14 1.98 20.28 13.42
C ASN A 14 1.96 19.62 12.02
N ARG A 15 2.90 20.04 11.16
CA ARG A 15 3.12 19.48 9.81
C ARG A 15 3.24 17.95 9.82
N ILE A 16 3.89 17.40 10.84
CA ILE A 16 4.09 15.95 10.98
C ILE A 16 2.79 15.22 11.33
N GLU A 17 1.93 15.83 12.15
CA GLU A 17 0.63 15.25 12.53
C GLU A 17 -0.30 15.17 11.31
N ILE A 18 -0.28 16.18 10.45
CA ILE A 18 -1.05 16.18 9.19
C ILE A 18 -0.55 15.06 8.26
N PHE A 19 0.77 14.89 8.13
CA PHE A 19 1.33 13.84 7.28
C PHE A 19 1.02 12.44 7.81
N VAL A 20 1.26 12.22 9.11
CA VAL A 20 1.01 10.94 9.79
C VAL A 20 -0.49 10.61 9.80
N GLY A 21 -1.35 11.60 10.04
CA GLY A 21 -2.80 11.44 9.99
C GLY A 21 -3.32 11.03 8.61
N ARG A 22 -2.71 11.55 7.52
CA ARG A 22 -3.03 11.10 6.16
C ARG A 22 -2.61 9.67 5.88
N PHE A 23 -1.42 9.29 6.33
CA PHE A 23 -0.94 7.92 6.22
C PHE A 23 -1.89 6.95 6.93
N PHE A 24 -2.12 7.13 8.23
CA PHE A 24 -3.01 6.25 8.99
C PHE A 24 -4.45 6.29 8.50
N GLY A 25 -4.97 7.47 8.12
CA GLY A 25 -6.31 7.59 7.55
C GLY A 25 -6.47 6.77 6.26
N ALA A 26 -5.50 6.83 5.35
CA ALA A 26 -5.50 6.02 4.14
C ALA A 26 -5.33 4.53 4.46
N THR A 27 -4.44 4.16 5.39
CA THR A 27 -4.22 2.77 5.79
C THR A 27 -5.49 2.16 6.37
N ILE A 28 -6.16 2.85 7.30
CA ILE A 28 -7.38 2.36 7.94
C ILE A 28 -8.51 2.23 6.92
N LEU A 29 -8.73 3.26 6.09
CA LEU A 29 -9.80 3.27 5.09
C LEU A 29 -9.62 2.12 4.09
N ILE A 30 -8.41 1.94 3.56
CA ILE A 30 -8.12 0.90 2.58
C ILE A 30 -8.17 -0.47 3.25
N SER A 31 -7.58 -0.64 4.43
CA SER A 31 -7.62 -1.92 5.17
C SER A 31 -9.05 -2.37 5.45
N PHE A 32 -9.93 -1.44 5.84
CA PHE A 32 -11.34 -1.74 6.07
C PHE A 32 -12.03 -2.24 4.80
N ALA A 33 -11.77 -1.61 3.65
CA ALA A 33 -12.30 -2.06 2.37
C ALA A 33 -11.80 -3.46 2.00
N TYR A 34 -10.50 -3.75 2.21
CA TYR A 34 -9.93 -5.08 1.96
C TYR A 34 -10.57 -6.14 2.86
N ILE A 35 -10.73 -5.86 4.17
CA ILE A 35 -11.38 -6.79 5.11
C ILE A 35 -12.79 -7.14 4.64
N LEU A 36 -13.60 -6.14 4.25
CA LEU A 36 -14.96 -6.39 3.76
C LEU A 36 -14.95 -7.27 2.50
N VAL A 37 -14.08 -6.96 1.53
CA VAL A 37 -13.99 -7.73 0.28
C VAL A 37 -13.53 -9.17 0.56
N THR A 38 -12.58 -9.38 1.46
CA THR A 38 -12.11 -10.72 1.85
C THR A 38 -13.21 -11.53 2.54
N ILE A 39 -13.99 -10.90 3.42
CA ILE A 39 -15.13 -11.58 4.07
C ILE A 39 -16.18 -11.98 3.03
N ILE A 40 -16.53 -11.08 2.09
CA ILE A 40 -17.48 -11.38 1.02
C ILE A 40 -16.96 -12.53 0.15
N ALA A 41 -15.68 -12.50 -0.22
CA ALA A 41 -15.06 -13.56 -1.01
C ALA A 41 -15.09 -14.92 -0.28
N ALA A 42 -14.84 -14.92 1.03
CA ALA A 42 -14.92 -16.11 1.86
C ALA A 42 -16.35 -16.67 1.95
N LEU A 43 -17.36 -15.81 2.11
CA LEU A 43 -18.77 -16.21 2.11
C LEU A 43 -19.19 -16.82 0.77
N ILE A 44 -18.76 -16.24 -0.35
CA ILE A 44 -19.01 -16.79 -1.69
C ILE A 44 -18.34 -18.16 -1.83
N SER A 45 -17.07 -18.28 -1.40
CA SER A 45 -16.34 -19.55 -1.46
C SER A 45 -17.04 -20.64 -0.63
N MET A 46 -17.50 -20.31 0.59
CA MET A 46 -18.27 -21.24 1.44
C MET A 46 -19.61 -21.66 0.83
N ALA A 47 -20.26 -20.78 0.07
CA ALA A 47 -21.54 -21.09 -0.57
C ALA A 47 -21.38 -21.98 -1.81
N VAL A 48 -20.24 -21.91 -2.49
CA VAL A 48 -19.95 -22.67 -3.72
C VAL A 48 -19.28 -24.02 -3.42
N ASP A 49 -18.38 -24.08 -2.43
CA ASP A 49 -17.66 -25.31 -2.06
C ASP A 49 -18.31 -26.05 -0.89
N ASN A 50 -19.00 -27.16 -1.21
CA ASN A 50 -19.75 -27.97 -0.23
C ASN A 50 -18.88 -28.72 0.81
N ASN A 51 -17.57 -28.91 0.56
CA ASN A 51 -16.70 -29.71 1.43
C ASN A 51 -15.61 -28.88 2.16
N GLY A 52 -15.62 -27.56 2.03
CA GLY A 52 -14.45 -26.72 2.32
C GLY A 52 -14.57 -25.73 3.48
N VAL A 53 -15.71 -25.64 4.19
CA VAL A 53 -15.95 -24.55 5.17
C VAL A 53 -14.86 -24.44 6.23
N ALA A 54 -14.39 -25.58 6.78
CA ALA A 54 -13.32 -25.61 7.77
C ALA A 54 -11.96 -25.14 7.22
N LEU A 55 -11.65 -25.46 5.96
CA LEU A 55 -10.44 -25.00 5.27
C LEU A 55 -10.50 -23.50 5.01
N VAL A 56 -11.64 -23.00 4.51
CA VAL A 56 -11.84 -21.56 4.27
C VAL A 56 -11.69 -20.76 5.56
N LEU A 57 -12.25 -21.24 6.68
CA LEU A 57 -12.10 -20.61 7.99
C LEU A 57 -10.66 -20.62 8.51
N ALA A 58 -9.90 -21.68 8.24
CA ALA A 58 -8.50 -21.79 8.63
C ALA A 58 -7.58 -20.85 7.81
N ASP A 59 -7.87 -20.68 6.52
CA ASP A 59 -7.08 -19.83 5.62
C ASP A 59 -7.48 -18.34 5.67
N LEU A 60 -8.71 -18.04 6.09
CA LEU A 60 -9.24 -16.67 6.22
C LEU A 60 -8.30 -15.70 6.97
N PRO A 61 -7.80 -16.00 8.19
CA PRO A 61 -6.90 -15.09 8.89
C PRO A 61 -5.58 -14.89 8.13
N LEU A 62 -5.06 -15.93 7.47
CA LEU A 62 -3.83 -15.83 6.69
C LEU A 62 -4.01 -14.90 5.48
N VAL A 63 -5.12 -15.03 4.75
CA VAL A 63 -5.46 -14.16 3.61
C VAL A 63 -5.61 -12.71 4.08
N LEU A 64 -6.37 -12.50 5.16
CA LEU A 64 -6.67 -11.16 5.67
C LEU A 64 -5.38 -10.45 6.13
N VAL A 65 -4.56 -11.12 6.94
CA VAL A 65 -3.29 -10.56 7.41
C VAL A 65 -2.33 -10.32 6.25
N SER A 66 -2.24 -11.25 5.29
CA SER A 66 -1.40 -11.09 4.11
C SER A 66 -1.79 -9.87 3.27
N LEU A 67 -3.09 -9.66 3.04
CA LEU A 67 -3.59 -8.50 2.29
C LEU A 67 -3.34 -7.18 3.04
N VAL A 68 -3.54 -7.17 4.36
CA VAL A 68 -3.27 -5.99 5.20
C VAL A 68 -1.78 -5.67 5.26
N LEU A 69 -0.90 -6.67 5.34
CA LEU A 69 0.54 -6.42 5.30
C LEU A 69 1.00 -5.97 3.91
N TYR A 70 0.43 -6.55 2.86
CA TYR A 70 0.72 -6.20 1.48
C TYR A 70 0.31 -4.77 1.11
N LEU A 71 -0.79 -4.24 1.68
CA LEU A 71 -1.24 -2.88 1.36
C LEU A 71 -0.37 -1.79 2.02
N ILE A 72 0.26 -2.06 3.16
CA ILE A 72 1.00 -1.04 3.93
C ILE A 72 2.10 -0.35 3.10
N PRO A 73 3.01 -1.06 2.40
CA PRO A 73 4.01 -0.45 1.53
C PRO A 73 3.40 0.42 0.43
N PHE A 74 2.27 -0.02 -0.14
CA PHE A 74 1.56 0.71 -1.18
C PHE A 74 0.91 1.99 -0.64
N VAL A 75 0.35 1.94 0.57
CA VAL A 75 -0.18 3.12 1.25
C VAL A 75 0.94 4.08 1.64
N ALA A 76 2.11 3.58 2.02
CA ALA A 76 3.29 4.43 2.27
C ALA A 76 3.73 5.17 1.00
N PHE A 77 3.74 4.48 -0.14
CA PHE A 77 3.97 5.08 -1.46
C PHE A 77 2.89 6.12 -1.81
N MET A 78 1.61 5.82 -1.58
CA MET A 78 0.53 6.80 -1.76
C MET A 78 0.70 8.01 -0.85
N SER A 79 1.14 7.83 0.39
CA SER A 79 1.37 8.92 1.34
C SER A 79 2.46 9.88 0.84
N LEU A 80 3.50 9.35 0.18
CA LEU A 80 4.49 10.15 -0.54
C LEU A 80 3.84 10.97 -1.67
N CYS A 81 2.95 10.37 -2.46
CA CYS A 81 2.19 11.10 -3.49
C CYS A 81 1.26 12.18 -2.88
N SER A 82 0.77 11.98 -1.65
CA SER A 82 -0.11 12.91 -0.94
C SER A 82 0.57 14.24 -0.60
N VAL A 83 1.90 14.24 -0.62
CA VAL A 83 2.68 15.46 -0.46
C VAL A 83 2.47 16.37 -1.65
N ILE A 84 2.32 15.81 -2.86
CA ILE A 84 2.15 16.54 -4.11
C ILE A 84 0.72 17.06 -4.22
N VAL A 85 -0.27 16.25 -3.83
CA VAL A 85 -1.70 16.53 -4.03
C VAL A 85 -2.43 16.88 -2.73
N GLY A 86 -3.29 17.90 -2.76
CA GLY A 86 -3.98 18.41 -1.58
C GLY A 86 -5.15 17.58 -1.03
N SER A 87 -5.42 16.38 -1.56
CA SER A 87 -6.56 15.54 -1.18
C SER A 87 -6.18 14.06 -1.15
N ALA A 88 -6.74 13.31 -0.18
CA ALA A 88 -6.47 11.89 0.03
C ALA A 88 -6.91 11.01 -1.17
N GLY A 89 -8.10 11.28 -1.75
CA GLY A 89 -8.58 10.51 -2.90
C GLY A 89 -7.72 10.75 -4.15
N LEU A 90 -7.34 11.99 -4.42
CA LEU A 90 -6.42 12.32 -5.52
C LEU A 90 -5.01 11.75 -5.29
N SER A 91 -4.57 11.65 -4.04
CA SER A 91 -3.32 10.99 -3.70
C SER A 91 -3.33 9.50 -4.03
N ALA A 92 -4.45 8.82 -3.77
CA ALA A 92 -4.62 7.43 -4.13
C ALA A 92 -4.61 7.25 -5.66
N LEU A 93 -5.36 8.08 -6.40
CA LEU A 93 -5.37 8.07 -7.86
C LEU A 93 -3.98 8.33 -8.44
N MET A 94 -3.27 9.33 -7.93
CA MET A 94 -1.90 9.62 -8.38
C MET A 94 -0.94 8.49 -8.05
N GLY A 95 -1.04 7.88 -6.87
CA GLY A 95 -0.25 6.71 -6.50
C GLY A 95 -0.47 5.55 -7.48
N VAL A 96 -1.72 5.23 -7.82
CA VAL A 96 -2.03 4.19 -8.81
C VAL A 96 -1.47 4.55 -10.18
N SER A 97 -1.62 5.79 -10.64
CA SER A 97 -1.10 6.23 -11.95
C SER A 97 0.42 6.12 -12.03
N VAL A 98 1.15 6.63 -11.02
CA VAL A 98 2.62 6.55 -10.99
C VAL A 98 3.08 5.10 -10.91
N TYR A 99 2.36 4.26 -10.15
CA TYR A 99 2.63 2.85 -10.05
C TYR A 99 2.50 2.12 -11.40
N VAL A 100 1.42 2.37 -12.15
CA VAL A 100 1.23 1.78 -13.49
C VAL A 100 2.34 2.21 -14.44
N VAL A 101 2.70 3.50 -14.44
CA VAL A 101 3.80 4.01 -15.28
C VAL A 101 5.12 3.33 -14.94
N MET A 102 5.43 3.17 -13.65
CA MET A 102 6.64 2.46 -13.19
C MET A 102 6.67 1.00 -13.67
N LEU A 103 5.54 0.28 -13.61
CA LEU A 103 5.46 -1.09 -14.12
C LEU A 103 5.74 -1.17 -15.63
N VAL A 104 5.20 -0.23 -16.42
CA VAL A 104 5.45 -0.17 -17.86
C VAL A 104 6.94 0.09 -18.13
N ILE A 105 7.56 1.03 -17.42
CA ILE A 105 9.00 1.33 -17.55
C ILE A 105 9.84 0.09 -17.25
N ILE A 106 9.57 -0.61 -16.15
CA ILE A 106 10.29 -1.85 -15.79
C ILE A 106 10.10 -2.91 -16.86
N SER A 107 8.88 -3.09 -17.37
CA SER A 107 8.60 -4.05 -18.44
C SER A 107 9.40 -3.74 -19.70
N VAL A 108 9.52 -2.46 -20.08
CA VAL A 108 10.30 -2.04 -21.25
C VAL A 108 11.81 -2.24 -21.03
N ILE A 109 12.32 -1.91 -19.85
CA ILE A 109 13.73 -2.15 -19.50
C ILE A 109 14.05 -3.65 -19.50
N GLY A 110 13.11 -4.47 -19.02
CA GLY A 110 13.24 -5.94 -18.98
C GLY A 110 13.38 -6.60 -20.35
N ILE A 111 12.93 -5.94 -21.43
CA ILE A 111 13.15 -6.42 -22.81
C ILE A 111 14.64 -6.33 -23.18
N LYS A 112 15.36 -5.31 -22.68
CA LYS A 112 16.77 -5.07 -23.04
C LYS A 112 17.75 -5.68 -22.06
N SER A 113 17.43 -5.70 -20.77
CA SER A 113 18.30 -6.21 -19.71
C SER A 113 17.47 -6.69 -18.51
N LYS A 114 17.46 -8.00 -18.28
CA LYS A 114 16.68 -8.61 -17.18
C LYS A 114 17.25 -8.26 -15.80
N ASP A 115 18.57 -8.28 -15.65
CA ASP A 115 19.24 -8.03 -14.37
C ASP A 115 18.97 -6.61 -13.85
N PHE A 116 19.01 -5.61 -14.74
CA PHE A 116 18.70 -4.22 -14.38
C PHE A 116 17.22 -4.03 -14.01
N ALA A 117 16.30 -4.72 -14.70
CA ALA A 117 14.88 -4.66 -14.38
C ALA A 117 14.60 -5.27 -13.00
N GLU A 118 15.32 -6.33 -12.61
CA GLU A 118 15.19 -6.94 -11.29
C GLU A 118 15.59 -5.97 -10.18
N VAL A 119 16.74 -5.31 -10.29
CA VAL A 119 17.19 -4.32 -9.29
C VAL A 119 16.18 -3.19 -9.13
N ILE A 120 15.64 -2.67 -10.23
CA ILE A 120 14.65 -1.58 -10.20
C ILE A 120 13.32 -2.08 -9.61
N SER A 121 12.96 -3.35 -9.81
CA SER A 121 11.72 -3.92 -9.27
C SER A 121 11.66 -3.93 -7.73
N TYR A 122 12.81 -4.01 -7.05
CA TYR A 122 12.88 -3.91 -5.59
C TYR A 122 12.51 -2.51 -5.07
N ILE A 123 12.59 -1.48 -5.91
CA ILE A 123 12.17 -0.11 -5.55
C ILE A 123 10.65 0.01 -5.53
N ILE A 124 9.91 -0.92 -6.15
CA ILE A 124 8.44 -0.89 -6.16
C ILE A 124 7.90 -1.63 -4.91
N PRO A 125 6.83 -1.13 -4.27
CA PRO A 125 6.21 -1.81 -3.12
C PRO A 125 5.62 -3.20 -3.43
N ASN A 126 5.65 -3.64 -4.70
CA ASN A 126 5.07 -4.87 -5.22
C ASN A 126 6.08 -6.05 -5.30
N SER A 127 7.36 -5.84 -4.96
CA SER A 127 8.40 -6.86 -5.04
C SER A 127 8.05 -8.15 -4.26
N THR A 128 7.28 -8.03 -3.17
CA THR A 128 6.89 -9.13 -2.28
C THR A 128 5.56 -9.79 -2.65
N LYS A 129 4.85 -9.32 -3.68
CA LYS A 129 3.52 -9.86 -4.06
C LYS A 129 3.52 -11.37 -4.27
N PHE A 130 4.54 -11.89 -4.94
CA PHE A 130 4.65 -13.33 -5.19
C PHE A 130 4.70 -14.14 -3.90
N GLN A 131 5.32 -13.61 -2.84
CA GLN A 131 5.44 -14.28 -1.54
C GLN A 131 4.11 -14.28 -0.78
N TYR A 132 3.30 -13.23 -0.91
CA TYR A 132 1.96 -13.16 -0.31
C TYR A 132 0.93 -14.05 -1.03
N LEU A 133 1.07 -14.23 -2.36
CA LEU A 133 0.16 -15.10 -3.14
C LEU A 133 0.35 -16.59 -2.86
N GLN A 134 1.48 -17.00 -2.30
CA GLN A 134 1.76 -18.40 -1.98
C GLN A 134 1.03 -18.91 -0.72
N LEU A 135 0.26 -18.05 -0.02
CA LEU A 135 -0.61 -18.45 1.11
C LEU A 135 0.11 -19.37 2.11
N SER A 136 1.34 -18.99 2.49
CA SER A 136 2.19 -19.73 3.41
C SER A 136 2.62 -18.81 4.54
N TRP A 137 2.43 -19.25 5.79
CA TRP A 137 2.86 -18.51 6.98
C TRP A 137 4.34 -18.12 6.94
N VAL A 138 5.21 -19.04 6.50
CA VAL A 138 6.65 -18.82 6.44
C VAL A 138 6.99 -17.74 5.40
N LYS A 139 6.38 -17.81 4.22
CA LYS A 139 6.61 -16.83 3.14
C LYS A 139 6.04 -15.46 3.51
N MET A 140 4.86 -15.40 4.12
CA MET A 140 4.26 -14.17 4.62
C MET A 140 5.14 -13.50 5.68
N MET A 141 5.66 -14.27 6.65
CA MET A 141 6.56 -13.72 7.68
C MET A 141 7.84 -13.15 7.05
N GLY A 142 8.46 -13.87 6.11
CA GLY A 142 9.63 -13.36 5.38
C GLY A 142 9.34 -12.07 4.61
N ALA A 143 8.20 -12.00 3.92
CA ALA A 143 7.76 -10.81 3.19
C ALA A 143 7.46 -9.63 4.12
N SER A 144 6.92 -9.90 5.31
CA SER A 144 6.56 -8.87 6.30
C SER A 144 7.77 -8.10 6.82
N LEU A 145 8.98 -8.69 6.82
CA LEU A 145 10.20 -8.02 7.25
C LEU A 145 10.60 -6.85 6.33
N LEU A 146 10.19 -6.90 5.05
CA LEU A 146 10.45 -5.82 4.10
C LEU A 146 9.44 -4.67 4.25
N VAL A 147 8.28 -4.91 4.88
CA VAL A 147 7.22 -3.90 5.02
C VAL A 147 7.70 -2.66 5.81
N PRO A 148 8.34 -2.79 7.00
CA PRO A 148 8.90 -1.64 7.71
C PRO A 148 9.92 -0.86 6.89
N VAL A 149 10.75 -1.54 6.09
CA VAL A 149 11.76 -0.91 5.23
C VAL A 149 11.09 0.00 4.21
N TYR A 150 10.05 -0.47 3.53
CA TYR A 150 9.28 0.35 2.59
C TYR A 150 8.57 1.52 3.28
N VAL A 151 7.94 1.29 4.43
CA VAL A 151 7.25 2.35 5.19
C VAL A 151 8.22 3.46 5.58
N VAL A 152 9.39 3.10 6.11
CA VAL A 152 10.41 4.06 6.52
C VAL A 152 10.98 4.77 5.29
N ALA A 153 11.32 4.05 4.22
CA ALA A 153 11.87 4.64 3.01
C ALA A 153 10.92 5.65 2.37
N TYR A 154 9.67 5.28 2.07
CA TYR A 154 8.70 6.20 1.49
C TYR A 154 8.23 7.27 2.47
N GLY A 155 8.14 6.94 3.76
CA GLY A 155 7.78 7.90 4.82
C GLY A 155 8.80 9.02 4.95
N LEU A 156 10.09 8.67 4.98
CA LEU A 156 11.19 9.64 5.04
C LEU A 156 11.25 10.48 3.76
N LEU A 157 11.15 9.86 2.59
CA LEU A 157 11.13 10.60 1.32
C LEU A 157 9.94 11.56 1.23
N GLY A 158 8.74 11.11 1.63
CA GLY A 158 7.55 11.95 1.72
C GLY A 158 7.75 13.11 2.69
N TRP A 159 8.30 12.85 3.87
CA TRP A 159 8.59 13.87 4.87
C TRP A 159 9.61 14.92 4.38
N MET A 160 10.70 14.48 3.75
CA MET A 160 11.73 15.39 3.21
C MET A 160 11.15 16.36 2.17
N ILE A 161 10.24 15.87 1.31
CA ILE A 161 9.56 16.71 0.33
C ILE A 161 8.57 17.64 1.04
N PHE A 162 7.79 17.13 2.00
CA PHE A 162 6.79 17.93 2.73
C PHE A 162 7.41 19.05 3.57
N SER A 163 8.57 18.80 4.19
CA SER A 163 9.29 19.78 5.01
C SER A 163 9.86 20.94 4.19
N LYS A 164 10.15 20.73 2.89
CA LYS A 164 10.70 21.77 2.00
C LYS A 164 9.63 22.56 1.26
N ARG A 165 8.37 22.16 1.33
CA ARG A 165 7.27 22.93 0.71
C ARG A 165 6.84 24.04 1.65
N ASP A 166 6.83 25.27 1.15
CA ASP A 166 6.14 26.37 1.80
C ASP A 166 4.64 26.05 1.85
N ILE A 167 4.07 26.10 3.06
CA ILE A 167 2.64 25.90 3.36
C ILE A 167 2.07 27.24 3.72
#